data_AF-A0A969GN23-F1
#
_entry.id   AF-A0A969GN23-F1
#
_cell.length_a   1.000
_cell.length_b   1.000
_cell.length_c   1.000
_cell.angle_alpha   90.00
_cell.angle_beta   90.00
_cell.angle_gamma   90.00
#
_symmetry.space_group_name_H-M   'P 1'
#
loop_
_entity.id
_entity.type
_entity.pdbx_description
1 polymer ?
#
loop_
_entity_poly.entity_id
_entity_poly.type
_entity_poly.pdbx_seq_one_letter_code
_entity_poly.pdbx_strand_id
1 'polypeptide(L)'
;MTAEQQAFVAYPEKALLDLLYLTPNADDPLFLQELRLQNLERLNLEQLHGFAERMGSLKVQRCVHQVRRLADDEKKGFDTL
;
A
#
# COMPACT_ATOMS: atom_id res chain seq x y z
N MET A 1 21.26 8.30 -28.15
CA MET A 1 20.69 9.22 -27.16
C MET A 1 19.46 8.54 -26.59
N THR A 2 19.59 7.83 -25.48
CA THR A 2 18.46 7.18 -24.81
C THR A 2 17.70 8.27 -24.09
N ALA A 3 16.50 8.60 -24.55
CA ALA A 3 15.60 9.47 -23.80
C ALA A 3 15.36 8.79 -22.45
N GLU A 4 15.83 9.42 -21.38
CA GLU A 4 15.49 9.03 -20.02
C GLU A 4 13.97 9.16 -19.91
N GLN A 5 13.25 8.05 -20.04
CA GLN A 5 11.81 8.02 -19.78
C GLN A 5 11.63 8.27 -18.28
N GLN A 6 11.57 9.55 -17.91
CA GLN A 6 10.97 10.00 -16.66
C GLN A 6 9.47 9.72 -16.75
N ALA A 7 9.10 8.46 -16.57
CA ALA A 7 7.77 8.16 -16.09
C ALA A 7 7.68 8.81 -14.71
N PHE A 8 6.74 9.73 -14.52
CA PHE A 8 6.30 10.10 -13.19
C PHE A 8 5.82 8.81 -12.55
N VAL A 9 6.72 8.07 -11.90
CA VAL A 9 6.37 6.95 -11.05
C VAL A 9 5.44 7.57 -10.04
N ALA A 10 4.13 7.32 -10.23
CA ALA A 10 3.15 7.58 -9.20
C ALA A 10 3.75 6.95 -7.94
N TYR A 11 3.97 7.78 -6.92
CA TYR A 11 4.44 7.36 -5.61
C TYR A 11 3.89 5.95 -5.31
N PRO A 12 4.71 4.99 -4.86
CA PRO A 12 4.25 3.60 -4.65
C PRO A 12 2.98 3.54 -3.81
N GLU A 13 2.77 4.53 -2.93
CA GLU A 13 1.55 4.76 -2.17
C GLU A 13 0.32 5.01 -3.07
N LYS A 14 0.44 5.88 -4.08
CA LYS A 14 -0.64 6.16 -5.04
C LYS A 14 -0.94 4.93 -5.90
N ALA A 15 0.09 4.25 -6.40
CA ALA A 15 -0.12 3.04 -7.20
C ALA A 15 -0.85 1.94 -6.40
N LEU A 16 -0.48 1.76 -5.13
CA LEU A 16 -1.19 0.85 -4.23
C LEU A 16 -2.64 1.30 -4.01
N LEU A 17 -2.87 2.59 -3.82
CA LEU A 17 -4.23 3.13 -3.67
C LEU A 17 -5.12 2.94 -4.89
N ASP A 18 -4.59 3.21 -6.08
CA ASP A 18 -5.30 2.98 -7.34
C ASP A 18 -5.66 1.49 -7.49
N LEU A 19 -4.72 0.58 -7.16
CA LEU A 19 -4.97 -0.86 -7.18
C LEU A 19 -6.11 -1.25 -6.21
N LEU A 20 -6.07 -0.76 -4.96
CA LEU A 20 -7.09 -1.05 -3.94
C LEU A 20 -8.46 -0.44 -4.31
N TYR A 21 -8.45 0.73 -4.96
CA TYR A 21 -9.67 1.38 -5.41
C TYR A 21 -10.33 0.61 -6.56
N LEU A 22 -9.55 0.25 -7.59
CA LEU A 22 -10.00 -0.47 -8.78
C LEU A 22 -10.36 -1.93 -8.51
N THR A 23 -9.76 -2.55 -7.49
CA THR A 23 -10.00 -3.95 -7.17
C THR A 23 -11.26 -4.09 -6.29
N PRO A 24 -12.30 -4.80 -6.74
CA PRO A 24 -13.44 -5.14 -5.89
C PRO A 24 -12.99 -6.11 -4.78
N ASN A 25 -13.57 -5.97 -3.58
CA ASN A 25 -13.21 -6.76 -2.38
C ASN A 25 -11.74 -6.64 -1.94
N ALA A 26 -11.06 -5.56 -2.31
CA ALA A 26 -9.69 -5.28 -1.86
C ALA A 26 -9.56 -5.09 -0.34
N ASP A 27 -10.68 -4.93 0.38
CA ASP A 27 -10.70 -4.85 1.85
C ASP A 27 -10.58 -6.22 2.53
N ASP A 28 -10.62 -7.30 1.75
CA ASP A 28 -10.40 -8.64 2.26
C ASP A 28 -8.92 -8.83 2.71
N PRO A 29 -8.67 -9.29 3.94
CA PRO A 29 -7.31 -9.48 4.43
C PRO A 29 -6.52 -10.55 3.65
N LEU A 30 -7.18 -11.56 3.06
CA LEU A 30 -6.51 -12.54 2.21
C LEU A 30 -5.96 -11.87 0.95
N PHE A 31 -6.71 -10.95 0.34
CA PHE A 31 -6.24 -10.22 -0.85
C PHE A 31 -4.93 -9.47 -0.58
N LEU A 32 -4.83 -8.80 0.57
CA LEU A 32 -3.62 -8.08 0.96
C LEU A 32 -2.44 -9.03 1.28
N GLN A 33 -2.72 -10.22 1.82
CA GLN A 33 -1.70 -11.26 2.01
C GLN A 33 -1.23 -11.84 0.66
N GLU A 34 -2.14 -12.03 -0.29
CA GLU A 34 -1.82 -12.54 -1.63
C GLU A 34 -1.01 -11.55 -2.46
N LEU A 35 -1.16 -10.24 -2.23
CA LEU A 35 -0.31 -9.22 -2.87
C LEU A 35 1.17 -9.35 -2.51
N ARG A 36 1.50 -10.09 -1.43
CA ARG A 36 2.86 -10.29 -0.94
C ARG A 36 3.64 -8.98 -0.96
N LEU A 37 3.10 -7.96 -0.31
CA LEU A 37 3.67 -6.62 -0.31
C LEU A 37 5.06 -6.66 0.34
N GLN A 38 6.08 -6.77 -0.50
CA GLN A 38 7.49 -6.72 -0.11
C GLN A 38 7.90 -5.25 0.11
N ASN A 39 8.78 -5.00 1.08
CA ASN A 39 9.29 -3.66 1.41
C ASN A 39 8.24 -2.69 1.98
N LEU A 40 7.28 -3.18 2.76
CA LEU A 40 6.32 -2.33 3.50
C LEU A 40 7.00 -1.31 4.41
N GLU A 41 8.24 -1.55 4.83
CA GLU A 41 9.09 -0.60 5.56
C GLU A 41 9.45 0.65 4.75
N ARG A 42 9.55 0.55 3.42
CA ARG A 42 9.89 1.65 2.50
C ARG A 42 8.65 2.45 2.11
N LEU A 43 7.46 1.88 2.32
CA LEU A 43 6.19 2.53 2.04
C LEU A 43 5.91 3.58 3.12
N ASN A 44 5.63 4.81 2.69
CA ASN A 44 5.25 5.86 3.62
C ASN A 44 3.76 5.69 3.99
N LEU A 45 3.51 4.96 5.07
CA LEU A 45 2.15 4.67 5.57
C LEU A 45 1.37 5.94 5.94
N GLU A 46 2.05 7.00 6.37
CA GLU A 46 1.41 8.29 6.67
C GLU A 46 0.91 8.97 5.39
N GLN A 47 1.72 8.98 4.32
CA GLN A 47 1.28 9.47 3.02
C GLN A 47 0.17 8.62 2.42
N LEU A 48 0.27 7.28 2.52
CA LEU A 48 -0.76 6.35 2.08
C LEU A 48 -2.11 6.63 2.77
N HIS A 49 -2.08 6.86 4.08
CA HIS A 49 -3.26 7.23 4.85
C HIS A 49 -3.83 8.58 4.40
N GLY A 50 -2.99 9.61 4.29
CA GLY A 50 -3.43 10.94 3.85
C GLY A 50 -4.04 10.94 2.44
N PHE A 51 -3.54 10.11 1.53
CA PHE A 51 -4.16 9.94 0.22
C PHE A 51 -5.49 9.18 0.30
N ALA A 52 -5.61 8.13 1.12
CA ALA A 52 -6.87 7.42 1.35
C ALA A 52 -7.96 8.33 1.96
N GLU A 53 -7.58 9.21 2.89
CA GLU A 53 -8.46 10.23 3.46
C GLU A 53 -8.96 11.20 2.39
N ARG A 54 -8.05 11.71 1.53
CA ARG A 54 -8.43 12.61 0.42
C ARG A 54 -9.32 11.93 -0.62
N MET A 55 -9.16 10.63 -0.87
CA MET A 55 -10.05 9.88 -1.76
C MET A 55 -11.45 9.68 -1.18
N GLY A 56 -11.63 9.77 0.14
CA GLY A 56 -12.93 9.68 0.80
C GLY A 56 -13.60 8.30 0.74
N SER A 57 -12.90 7.26 0.27
CA SER A 57 -13.45 5.91 0.14
C SER A 57 -13.22 5.09 1.41
N LEU A 58 -14.29 4.74 2.12
CA LEU A 58 -14.25 3.91 3.33
C LEU A 58 -13.60 2.54 3.08
N LYS A 59 -13.80 1.96 1.88
CA LYS A 59 -13.15 0.70 1.47
C LYS A 59 -11.63 0.85 1.49
N VAL A 60 -11.15 1.89 0.82
CA VAL A 60 -9.71 2.16 0.68
C VAL A 60 -9.07 2.45 2.04
N GLN A 61 -9.74 3.20 2.90
CA GLN A 61 -9.27 3.46 4.27
C GLN A 61 -9.12 2.17 5.08
N ARG A 62 -10.09 1.24 4.98
CA ARG A 62 -9.99 -0.09 5.61
C ARG A 62 -8.80 -0.88 5.09
N CYS A 63 -8.59 -0.87 3.77
CA CYS A 63 -7.44 -1.53 3.15
C CYS A 63 -6.11 -0.96 3.69
N VAL A 64 -5.97 0.37 3.74
CA VAL A 64 -4.78 1.04 4.27
C VAL A 64 -4.53 0.70 5.74
N HIS A 65 -5.59 0.59 6.55
CA HIS A 65 -5.47 0.15 7.93
C HIS A 65 -4.94 -1.29 8.05
N GLN A 66 -5.40 -2.19 7.18
CA GLN A 66 -4.89 -3.58 7.13
C GLN A 66 -3.43 -3.62 6.66
N VAL A 67 -3.06 -2.86 5.63
CA VAL A 67 -1.67 -2.73 5.15
C VAL A 67 -0.75 -2.26 6.28
N ARG A 68 -1.18 -1.28 7.08
CA ARG A 68 -0.42 -0.81 8.25
C ARG A 68 -0.22 -1.90 9.29
N ARG A 69 -1.24 -2.75 9.53
CA ARG A 69 -1.12 -3.90 10.46
C ARG A 69 -0.13 -4.93 9.94
N LEU A 70 -0.19 -5.26 8.65
CA LEU A 70 0.76 -6.17 8.00
C LEU A 70 2.19 -5.63 8.09
N ALA A 71 2.39 -4.33 7.88
CA ALA A 71 3.70 -3.69 7.99
C ALA A 71 4.26 -3.73 9.42
N ASP A 72 3.39 -3.63 10.44
CA ASP A 72 3.77 -3.74 11.85
C ASP A 72 4.11 -5.19 12.24
N ASP A 73 3.36 -6.16 11.71
CA ASP A 73 3.60 -7.59 11.92
C ASP A 73 4.91 -8.05 11.28
N GLU A 74 5.18 -7.64 10.03
CA GLU A 74 6.46 -7.89 9.35
C GLU A 74 7.63 -7.34 10.18
N LYS A 75 7.55 -6.10 10.67
CA LYS A 75 8.61 -5.50 11.51
C LYS A 75 8.87 -6.27 12.80
N LYS A 76 7.86 -6.91 13.39
CA LYS A 76 8.00 -7.73 14.59
C LYS A 76 8.60 -9.11 14.30
N GLY A 77 8.33 -9.67 13.12
CA GLY A 77 8.89 -10.95 12.68
C GLY A 77 10.41 -10.94 12.48
N PHE A 78 11.02 -9.78 12.17
CA PHE A 78 12.46 -9.65 11.96
C PHE A 78 13.30 -9.62 13.25
N ASP A 79 12.70 -9.54 14.44
CA ASP A 79 13.44 -9.46 15.72
C ASP A 79 13.77 -10.84 16.32
N THR A 80 13.43 -11.95 15.66
CA THR A 80 13.66 -13.32 16.20
C THR A 80 14.77 -14.09 15.48
N LEU A 81 15.88 -13.46 15.09
CA LEU A 81 17.03 -14.18 14.51
C LEU A 81 18.39 -13.78 15.12
#